data_AF-A0A8J7HBJ5-F1
#
_entry.id   AF-A0A8J7HBJ5-F1
#
_cell.length_a   1.000
_cell.length_b   1.000
_cell.length_c   1.000
_cell.angle_alpha   90.00
_cell.angle_beta   90.00
_cell.angle_gamma   90.00
#
_symmetry.space_group_name_H-M   'P 1'
#
loop_
_entity.id
_entity.type
_entity.pdbx_description
1 polymer ?
#
loop_
_entity_poly.entity_id
_entity_poly.type
_entity_poly.pdbx_seq_one_letter_code
_entity_poly.pdbx_strand_id
1 'polypeptide(L)' 'MTTHFITAEIDFQETPTELQKAIETELKKQGEPLRWAIASVDKEQQKATVEAVVTKVEI' A
#
# COMPACT_ATOMS: atom_id res chain seq x y z
N MET A 1 17.74 10.91 -2.49
CA MET A 1 16.47 10.21 -2.76
C MET A 1 16.73 8.72 -2.69
N THR A 2 16.09 8.02 -1.75
CA THR A 2 16.26 6.58 -1.56
C THR A 2 14.96 5.84 -1.86
N THR A 3 15.08 4.63 -2.41
CA THR A 3 13.95 3.75 -2.71
C THR A 3 13.87 2.65 -1.67
N HIS A 4 12.66 2.39 -1.19
CA HIS A 4 12.38 1.36 -0.18
C HIS A 4 11.32 0.41 -0.72
N PHE A 5 11.54 -0.88 -0.52
CA PHE A 5 10.51 -1.89 -0.71
C PHE A 5 9.81 -2.12 0.62
N ILE A 6 8.49 -1.98 0.65
CA ILE A 6 7.69 -2.08 1.86
C ILE A 6 6.49 -2.99 1.64
N THR A 7 5.97 -3.51 2.75
CA THR A 7 4.72 -4.27 2.82
C THR A 7 3.75 -3.53 3.72
N ALA A 8 2.48 -3.47 3.35
CA ALA A 8 1.41 -2.89 4.13
C ALA A 8 0.19 -3.81 4.13
N GLU A 9 -0.54 -3.87 5.23
CA GLU A 9 -1.84 -4.54 5.30
C GLU A 9 -2.95 -3.51 5.22
N ILE A 10 -3.94 -3.78 4.37
CA ILE A 10 -5.03 -2.84 4.07
C ILE A 10 -6.34 -3.58 4.25
N ASP A 11 -7.23 -3.02 5.07
CA ASP A 11 -8.58 -3.53 5.23
C ASP A 11 -9.37 -3.37 3.93
N PHE A 12 -10.23 -4.35 3.65
CA PHE A 12 -11.14 -4.29 2.52
C PHE A 12 -12.07 -3.09 2.62
N GLN A 13 -12.31 -2.49 1.46
CA GLN A 13 -13.25 -1.39 1.32
C GLN A 13 -14.44 -1.86 0.49
N GLU A 14 -15.57 -1.17 0.61
CA GLU A 14 -16.79 -1.54 -0.09
C GLU A 14 -16.63 -1.51 -1.61
N THR A 15 -15.79 -0.59 -2.11
CA THR A 15 -15.51 -0.46 -3.54
C THR A 15 -14.01 -0.56 -3.87
N PRO A 16 -13.66 -1.06 -5.08
CA PRO A 16 -12.27 -1.09 -5.53
C PRO A 16 -11.58 0.28 -5.53
N THR A 17 -12.32 1.34 -5.83
CA THR A 17 -11.81 2.72 -5.85
C THR A 17 -11.44 3.21 -4.45
N GLU A 18 -12.24 2.88 -3.43
CA GLU A 18 -11.92 3.21 -2.04
C GLU A 18 -10.73 2.39 -1.54
N LEU A 19 -10.65 1.11 -1.93
CA LEU A 19 -9.49 0.28 -1.61
C LEU A 19 -8.21 0.88 -2.20
N GLN A 20 -8.21 1.26 -3.48
CA GLN A 20 -7.07 1.95 -4.09
C GLN A 20 -6.66 3.20 -3.31
N LYS A 21 -7.62 4.05 -2.92
CA LYS A 21 -7.33 5.27 -2.14
C LYS A 21 -6.76 4.94 -0.77
N ALA A 22 -7.28 3.90 -0.10
CA ALA A 22 -6.78 3.46 1.20
C ALA A 22 -5.33 2.95 1.10
N ILE A 23 -5.02 2.15 0.06
CA ILE A 23 -3.67 1.69 -0.25
C ILE A 23 -2.73 2.89 -0.44
N GLU A 24 -3.04 3.80 -1.37
CA GLU A 24 -2.17 4.94 -1.66
C GLU A 24 -1.99 5.86 -0.44
N THR A 25 -3.05 6.04 0.37
CA THR A 25 -3.00 6.82 1.61
C THR A 25 -2.07 6.19 2.64
N GLU A 26 -2.13 4.87 2.81
CA GLU A 26 -1.26 4.16 3.75
C GLU A 26 0.20 4.20 3.28
N LEU A 27 0.45 3.91 1.99
CA LEU A 27 1.80 3.93 1.43
C LEU A 27 2.45 5.32 1.54
N LYS A 28 1.67 6.40 1.34
CA LYS A 28 2.15 7.79 1.50
C LYS A 28 2.68 8.12 2.89
N LYS A 29 2.20 7.45 3.95
CA LYS A 29 2.77 7.59 5.30
C LYS A 29 4.22 7.11 5.37
N GLN A 30 4.59 6.21 4.46
CA GLN A 30 5.91 5.60 4.36
C GLN A 30 6.76 6.19 3.22
N GLY A 31 6.27 7.16 2.45
CA GLY A 31 6.99 7.76 1.32
C GLY A 31 6.13 7.84 0.06
N GLU A 32 6.62 8.49 -0.99
CA GLU A 32 5.83 8.64 -2.22
C GLU A 32 5.78 7.29 -2.98
N PRO A 33 4.60 6.69 -3.21
CA PRO A 33 4.50 5.40 -3.90
C PRO A 33 4.80 5.55 -5.39
N LEU A 34 5.73 4.72 -5.90
CA LEU A 34 6.04 4.63 -7.33
C LEU A 34 5.26 3.51 -8.02
N ARG A 35 5.14 2.37 -7.35
CA ARG A 35 4.39 1.19 -7.79
C ARG A 35 3.97 0.37 -6.59
N TRP A 36 2.86 -0.32 -6.71
CA TRP A 36 2.40 -1.29 -5.73
C TRP A 36 1.59 -2.40 -6.40
N ALA A 37 1.47 -3.53 -5.72
CA ALA A 37 0.62 -4.64 -6.12
C ALA A 37 0.04 -5.33 -4.88
N ILE A 38 -1.16 -5.89 -5.01
CA ILE A 38 -1.70 -6.79 -3.98
C ILE A 38 -0.96 -8.12 -4.11
N ALA A 39 -0.18 -8.46 -3.09
CA ALA A 39 0.59 -9.70 -3.02
C ALA A 39 -0.28 -10.88 -2.55
N SER A 40 -1.18 -10.64 -1.60
CA SER A 40 -2.10 -11.65 -1.10
C SER A 40 -3.40 -11.04 -0.57
N VAL A 41 -4.42 -11.87 -0.46
CA VAL A 41 -5.74 -11.54 0.04
C VAL A 41 -6.13 -12.55 1.12
N ASP A 42 -6.42 -12.05 2.31
CA ASP A 42 -7.04 -12.81 3.40
C ASP A 42 -8.53 -12.46 3.47
N LYS A 43 -9.38 -13.41 3.07
CA LYS A 43 -10.84 -13.22 3.10
C LYS A 43 -11.45 -13.46 4.48
N GLU A 44 -10.77 -14.18 5.37
CA GLU A 44 -11.28 -14.40 6.73
C GLU A 44 -11.11 -13.13 7.55
N GLN A 45 -9.96 -12.47 7.40
CA GLN A 45 -9.64 -11.21 8.06
C GLN A 45 -10.10 -9.98 7.27
N GLN A 46 -10.59 -10.16 6.03
CA GLN A 46 -10.99 -9.08 5.12
C GLN A 46 -9.86 -8.06 4.88
N LYS A 47 -8.66 -8.57 4.57
CA LYS A 47 -7.45 -7.76 4.39
C LYS A 47 -6.70 -8.13 3.11
N ALA A 48 -6.05 -7.14 2.51
CA ALA A 48 -5.08 -7.29 1.43
C ALA A 48 -3.68 -6.96 1.95
N THR A 49 -2.72 -7.82 1.61
CA THR A 49 -1.30 -7.51 1.77
C THR A 49 -0.81 -6.85 0.49
N VAL A 50 -0.27 -5.65 0.61
CA VAL A 50 0.25 -4.84 -0.50
C VAL A 50 1.75 -4.73 -0.38
N GLU A 51 2.44 -5.03 -1.48
CA GLU A 51 3.86 -4.77 -1.63
C GLU A 51 4.07 -3.54 -2.51
N ALA A 52 4.95 -2.64 -2.09
CA ALA A 52 5.15 -1.36 -2.75
C ALA A 52 6.62 -0.94 -2.79
N VAL A 53 6.95 -0.15 -3.81
CA VAL A 53 8.20 0.62 -3.85
C VAL A 53 7.84 2.08 -3.61
N VAL A 54 8.44 2.68 -2.58
CA VAL A 54 8.27 4.09 -2.23
C VAL A 54 9.59 4.84 -2.34
N THR A 55 9.53 6.14 -2.61
CA THR A 55 10.68 7.05 -2.54
C THR A 55 10.60 7.95 -1.31
N LYS A 56 11.74 8.13 -0.66
CA LYS A 56 11.93 9.11 0.40
C LYS A 56 12.97 10.15 -0.04
N VAL A 57 12.64 11.41 0.16
CA VAL A 57 13.63 12.48 0.11
C VAL A 57 14.23 12.57 1.52
N GLU A 58 15.49 12.18 1.66
CA GLU A 58 16.25 12.41 2.88
C GLU A 58 16.59 13.90 2.91
N ILE A 59 16.20 14.57 4.01
CA ILE A 59 16.49 15.98 4.30
C ILE A 59 17.56 16.01 5.37
#